data_AF-A0A662JKJ0-F1
#
_entry.id   AF-A0A662JKJ0-F1
#
_cell.length_a   1.000
_cell.length_b   1.000
_cell.length_c   1.000
_cell.angle_alpha   90.00
_cell.angle_beta   90.00
_cell.angle_gamma   90.00
#
_symmetry.space_group_name_H-M   'P 1'
#
loop_
_entity.id
_entity.type
_entity.pdbx_description
1 polymer ?
#
loop_
_entity_poly.entity_id
_entity_poly.type
_entity_poly.pdbx_seq_one_letter_code
_entity_poly.pdbx_strand_id
1 'polypeptide(L)'
;MSWREFYSRLRALERKYSVKLVLRPEDFGIKPMRRLPIPFKVGEKVRVKIVAPGWLKGEMLGVARGLAVTLVDARGLSIGSWVKARVIRTKDNILVARPMI
;
A
#
# COMPACT_ATOMS: atom_id res chain seq x y z
N MET A 1 30.10 -6.09 -10.83
CA MET A 1 30.08 -4.68 -10.38
C MET A 1 29.37 -4.60 -9.04
N SER A 2 29.97 -3.94 -8.06
CA SER A 2 29.32 -3.65 -6.77
C SER A 2 28.50 -2.37 -6.83
N TRP A 3 27.57 -2.15 -5.88
CA TRP A 3 26.86 -0.87 -5.75
C TRP A 3 27.81 0.32 -5.60
N ARG A 4 28.89 0.15 -4.82
CA ARG A 4 29.92 1.19 -4.65
C ARG A 4 30.54 1.57 -6.00
N GLU A 5 30.87 0.58 -6.82
CA GLU A 5 31.45 0.79 -8.15
C GLU A 5 30.45 1.46 -9.10
N PHE A 6 29.19 1.00 -9.12
CA PHE A 6 28.11 1.60 -9.91
C PHE A 6 27.95 3.10 -9.61
N TYR A 7 27.78 3.46 -8.33
CA TYR A 7 27.63 4.86 -7.94
C TYR A 7 28.90 5.70 -8.15
N SER A 8 30.09 5.08 -8.11
CA SER A 8 31.33 5.77 -8.47
C SER A 8 31.35 6.14 -9.96
N ARG A 9 30.94 5.22 -10.84
CA ARG A 9 30.81 5.47 -12.28
C ARG A 9 29.78 6.54 -12.57
N LEU A 10 28.61 6.51 -11.92
CA LEU A 10 27.60 7.58 -12.05
C LEU A 10 28.18 8.95 -11.67
N ARG A 11 28.83 9.08 -10.51
CA ARG A 11 29.48 10.35 -10.10
C ARG A 11 30.56 10.83 -11.06
N ALA A 12 31.24 9.94 -11.77
CA ALA A 12 32.19 10.32 -12.82
C ALA A 12 31.46 10.90 -14.04
N LEU A 13 30.35 10.28 -14.46
CA LEU A 13 29.52 10.76 -15.56
C LEU A 13 28.82 12.08 -15.21
N GLU A 14 28.32 12.24 -13.98
CA GLU A 14 27.70 13.50 -13.52
C GLU A 14 28.67 14.67 -13.64
N ARG A 15 29.92 14.49 -13.21
CA ARG A 15 30.96 15.52 -13.32
C ARG A 15 31.35 15.80 -14.78
N LYS A 16 31.41 14.77 -15.63
CA LYS A 16 31.80 14.90 -17.03
C LYS A 16 30.75 15.66 -17.86
N TYR A 17 29.47 15.39 -17.61
CA TYR A 17 28.38 15.91 -18.42
C TYR A 17 27.55 17.00 -17.73
N SER A 18 27.87 17.34 -16.47
CA SER A 18 27.13 18.31 -15.65
C SER A 18 25.62 18.00 -15.55
N VAL A 19 25.27 16.71 -15.52
CA VAL A 19 23.90 16.21 -15.37
C VAL A 19 23.80 15.43 -14.06
N LYS A 20 22.67 15.54 -13.37
CA LYS A 20 22.40 14.77 -12.15
C LYS A 20 21.94 13.34 -12.49
N LEU A 21 22.64 12.35 -11.95
CA LEU A 21 22.40 10.91 -12.15
C LEU A 21 22.25 10.16 -10.83
N VAL A 22 22.86 10.64 -9.74
CA VAL A 22 22.67 10.10 -8.39
C VAL A 22 21.51 10.84 -7.74
N LEU A 23 20.32 10.29 -7.95
CA LEU A 23 19.07 10.84 -7.45
C LEU A 23 18.89 10.54 -5.96
N ARG A 24 18.36 11.53 -5.25
CA ARG A 24 17.99 11.43 -3.84
C ARG A 24 16.48 11.65 -3.69
N PRO A 25 15.85 11.18 -2.59
CA PRO A 25 14.43 11.44 -2.34
C PRO A 25 14.06 12.93 -2.46
N GLU A 26 14.95 13.81 -2.01
CA GLU A 26 14.74 15.26 -2.05
C GLU A 26 14.59 15.82 -3.48
N ASP A 27 15.17 15.16 -4.48
CA ASP A 27 15.07 15.56 -5.89
C ASP A 27 13.66 15.36 -6.46
N PHE A 28 12.89 14.49 -5.82
CA PHE A 28 11.49 14.24 -6.15
C PHE A 28 10.54 14.99 -5.19
N GLY A 29 11.07 15.91 -4.36
CA GLY A 29 10.28 16.60 -3.35
C GLY A 29 9.81 15.69 -2.20
N ILE A 30 10.39 14.50 -2.05
CA ILE A 30 10.03 13.57 -0.97
C ILE A 30 10.59 14.12 0.35
N LYS A 31 9.72 14.22 1.36
CA LYS A 31 10.06 14.72 2.69
C LYS A 31 9.72 13.68 3.76
N PRO A 32 10.54 13.54 4.81
CA PRO A 32 10.17 12.74 5.98
C PRO A 32 8.86 13.25 6.60
N MET A 33 7.94 12.34 6.89
CA MET A 33 6.64 12.68 7.48
C MET A 33 6.29 11.71 8.61
N ARG A 34 5.48 12.18 9.57
CA ARG A 34 4.93 11.32 10.62
C ARG A 34 3.99 10.29 9.98
N ARG A 35 4.05 9.05 10.45
CA ARG A 35 3.11 8.00 10.03
C ARG A 35 1.70 8.37 10.46
N LEU A 36 0.74 8.16 9.57
CA LEU A 36 -0.67 8.26 9.89
C LEU A 36 -1.07 7.16 10.88
N PRO A 37 -1.99 7.45 11.82
CA PRO A 37 -2.49 6.43 12.74
C PRO A 37 -3.16 5.31 11.94
N ILE A 38 -2.99 4.07 12.41
CA ILE A 38 -3.62 2.89 11.83
C ILE A 38 -4.75 2.48 12.79
N PRO A 39 -6.02 2.81 12.50
CA PRO A 39 -7.13 2.63 13.44
C PRO A 39 -7.67 1.17 13.44
N PHE A 40 -6.80 0.21 13.13
CA PHE A 40 -7.12 -1.21 13.01
C PHE A 40 -6.00 -2.05 13.62
N LYS A 41 -6.38 -3.18 14.22
CA LYS A 41 -5.43 -4.18 14.71
C LYS A 41 -5.53 -5.46 13.87
N VAL A 42 -4.41 -6.12 13.65
CA VAL A 42 -4.41 -7.48 13.07
C VAL A 42 -5.20 -8.42 14.00
N GLY A 43 -6.08 -9.23 13.43
CA GLY A 43 -7.00 -10.12 14.16
C GLY A 43 -8.34 -9.48 14.53
N GLU A 44 -8.47 -8.17 14.43
CA GLU A 44 -9.70 -7.44 14.72
C GLU A 44 -10.83 -7.84 13.76
N LYS A 45 -12.06 -7.97 14.28
CA LYS A 45 -13.27 -8.18 13.48
C LYS A 45 -13.93 -6.84 13.18
N VAL A 46 -14.14 -6.56 11.91
CA VAL A 46 -14.69 -5.29 11.42
C VAL A 46 -15.86 -5.52 10.48
N ARG A 47 -16.82 -4.59 10.48
CA ARG A 47 -17.88 -4.54 9.44
C ARG A 47 -17.37 -3.70 8.27
N VAL A 48 -17.41 -4.27 7.08
CA VAL A 48 -16.92 -3.65 5.85
C VAL A 48 -18.09 -3.52 4.88
N LYS A 49 -18.32 -2.33 4.34
CA LYS A 49 -19.26 -2.10 3.24
C LYS A 49 -18.53 -2.30 1.92
N ILE A 50 -19.02 -3.19 1.06
CA ILE A 50 -18.41 -3.44 -0.25
C ILE A 50 -18.84 -2.34 -1.20
N VAL A 51 -17.89 -1.73 -1.90
CA VAL A 51 -18.13 -0.57 -2.79
C VAL A 51 -17.72 -0.82 -4.23
N ALA A 52 -16.77 -1.73 -4.47
CA ALA A 52 -16.29 -2.03 -5.81
C ALA A 52 -15.61 -3.42 -5.86
N PRO A 53 -15.34 -3.97 -7.06
CA PRO A 53 -14.37 -5.05 -7.21
C PRO A 53 -12.99 -4.62 -6.71
N GLY A 54 -12.18 -5.57 -6.25
CA GLY A 54 -10.78 -5.33 -5.90
C GLY A 54 -9.88 -5.24 -7.14
N TRP A 55 -8.60 -4.95 -6.92
CA TRP A 55 -7.62 -4.87 -8.01
C TRP A 55 -7.35 -6.26 -8.60
N LEU A 56 -7.14 -7.27 -7.75
CA LEU A 56 -6.84 -8.63 -8.21
C LEU A 56 -8.10 -9.51 -8.26
N LYS A 57 -8.02 -10.57 -9.08
CA LYS A 57 -9.11 -11.54 -9.24
C LYS A 57 -9.48 -12.17 -7.91
N GLY A 58 -10.74 -12.02 -7.52
CA GLY A 58 -11.29 -12.56 -6.30
C GLY A 58 -11.14 -11.67 -5.07
N GLU A 59 -10.67 -10.44 -5.25
CA GLU A 59 -10.73 -9.39 -4.25
C GLU A 59 -11.97 -8.53 -4.42
N MET A 60 -12.43 -7.94 -3.32
CA MET A 60 -13.41 -6.86 -3.30
C MET A 60 -12.84 -5.66 -2.56
N LEU A 61 -13.19 -4.46 -3.01
CA LEU A 61 -12.86 -3.23 -2.32
C LEU A 61 -14.02 -2.83 -1.41
N GLY A 62 -13.71 -2.57 -0.16
CA GLY A 62 -14.68 -2.13 0.82
C GLY A 62 -14.22 -0.93 1.63
N VAL A 63 -15.12 -0.42 2.47
CA VAL A 63 -14.88 0.71 3.36
C VAL A 63 -15.24 0.32 4.79
N ALA A 64 -14.33 0.64 5.71
CA ALA A 64 -14.57 0.56 7.15
C ALA A 64 -13.93 1.77 7.84
N ARG A 65 -14.65 2.42 8.77
CA ARG A 65 -14.18 3.60 9.52
C ARG A 65 -13.58 4.71 8.62
N GLY A 66 -14.16 4.90 7.43
CA GLY A 66 -13.68 5.89 6.46
C GLY A 66 -12.39 5.52 5.72
N LEU A 67 -11.88 4.29 5.88
CA LEU A 67 -10.69 3.79 5.20
C LEU A 67 -11.03 2.65 4.23
N ALA A 68 -10.27 2.60 3.14
CA ALA A 68 -10.36 1.52 2.16
C ALA A 68 -9.80 0.22 2.75
N VAL A 69 -10.50 -0.88 2.49
CA VAL A 69 -10.13 -2.23 2.94
C VAL A 69 -10.17 -3.17 1.74
N THR A 70 -9.06 -3.83 1.47
CA THR A 70 -9.01 -4.92 0.50
C THR A 70 -9.53 -6.18 1.17
N LEU A 71 -10.64 -6.72 0.66
CA LEU A 71 -11.17 -8.01 1.05
C LEU A 71 -10.61 -9.08 0.11
N VAL A 72 -9.75 -9.96 0.63
CA VAL A 72 -9.26 -11.15 -0.11
C VAL A 72 -10.23 -12.30 0.05
N ASP A 73 -10.20 -13.27 -0.87
CA ASP A 73 -11.09 -14.43 -0.87
C ASP A 73 -12.59 -14.04 -0.84
N ALA A 74 -12.94 -12.97 -1.55
CA ALA A 74 -14.23 -12.27 -1.46
C ALA A 74 -15.12 -12.46 -2.69
N ARG A 75 -14.89 -13.52 -3.47
CA ARG A 75 -15.71 -13.84 -4.65
C ARG A 75 -17.17 -14.08 -4.25
N GLY A 76 -18.08 -13.58 -5.09
CA GLY A 76 -19.52 -13.77 -4.90
C GLY A 76 -20.15 -12.80 -3.89
N LEU A 77 -19.36 -11.95 -3.22
CA LEU A 77 -19.93 -10.88 -2.41
C LEU A 77 -20.45 -9.75 -3.31
N SER A 78 -21.64 -9.25 -2.98
CA SER A 78 -22.31 -8.21 -3.77
C SER A 78 -21.85 -6.80 -3.36
N ILE A 79 -21.66 -5.95 -4.36
CA ILE A 79 -21.45 -4.51 -4.14
C ILE A 79 -22.66 -3.94 -3.40
N GLY A 80 -22.42 -3.07 -2.43
CA GLY A 80 -23.44 -2.48 -1.56
C GLY A 80 -23.72 -3.29 -0.29
N SER A 81 -23.34 -4.57 -0.24
CA SER A 81 -23.53 -5.40 0.95
C SER A 81 -22.54 -5.09 2.07
N TRP A 82 -22.90 -5.51 3.28
CA TRP A 82 -22.05 -5.43 4.46
C TRP A 82 -21.58 -6.83 4.85
N VAL A 83 -20.27 -6.99 5.06
CA VAL A 83 -19.66 -8.25 5.48
C VAL A 83 -18.87 -8.07 6.77
N LYS A 84 -18.89 -9.08 7.64
CA LYS A 84 -17.94 -9.17 8.76
C LYS A 84 -16.64 -9.72 8.22
N ALA A 85 -15.53 -9.05 8.47
CA ALA A 85 -14.21 -9.48 8.02
C ALA A 85 -13.21 -9.42 9.17
N ARG A 86 -12.22 -10.31 9.15
CA ARG A 86 -11.08 -10.29 10.07
C ARG A 86 -9.91 -9.61 9.39
N VAL A 87 -9.38 -8.57 10.02
CA VAL A 87 -8.17 -7.87 9.56
C VAL A 87 -6.97 -8.82 9.67
N ILE A 88 -6.23 -8.99 8.58
CA ILE A 88 -5.05 -9.86 8.52
C ILE A 88 -3.75 -9.06 8.34
N ARG A 89 -3.83 -7.82 7.83
CA ARG A 89 -2.65 -6.97 7.63
C ARG A 89 -3.04 -5.48 7.65
N THR A 90 -2.18 -4.66 8.24
CA THR A 90 -2.39 -3.21 8.41
C THR A 90 -1.11 -2.39 8.16
N LYS A 91 -0.24 -2.86 7.27
CA LYS A 91 1.08 -2.23 7.05
C LYS A 91 0.91 -0.92 6.28
N ASP A 92 1.48 0.17 6.79
CA ASP A 92 1.48 1.49 6.14
C ASP A 92 0.07 1.97 5.72
N ASN A 93 -0.95 1.69 6.54
CA ASN A 93 -2.38 1.93 6.27
C ASN A 93 -2.98 1.16 5.07
N ILE A 94 -2.25 0.20 4.51
CA ILE A 94 -2.80 -0.78 3.58
C ILE A 94 -3.49 -1.87 4.38
N LEU A 95 -4.82 -1.81 4.39
CA LEU A 95 -5.69 -2.70 5.14
C LEU A 95 -6.10 -3.89 4.27
N VAL A 96 -5.79 -5.08 4.76
CA VAL A 96 -6.23 -6.34 4.15
C VAL A 96 -7.04 -7.12 5.18
N ALA A 97 -8.22 -7.58 4.78
CA ALA A 97 -9.09 -8.38 5.61
C ALA A 97 -9.63 -9.58 4.83
N ARG A 98 -10.01 -10.63 5.57
CA ARG A 98 -10.67 -11.82 5.01
C ARG A 98 -12.12 -11.87 5.51
N PRO A 99 -13.13 -12.02 4.63
CA PRO A 99 -14.50 -12.24 5.01
C PRO A 99 -14.65 -13.42 5.99
N MET A 100 -15.55 -13.27 6.96
CA MET A 100 -15.98 -14.33 7.86
C MET A 100 -17.33 -14.84 7.35
N ILE A 101 -17.28 -15.72 6.35
CA ILE A 101 -18.43 -16.39 5.73
C ILE A 101 -18.53 -17.77 6.35
#